data_AF-A0AB40D534-F1
#
_entry.id   AF-A0AB40D534-F1
#
_cell.length_a   1.000
_cell.length_b   1.000
_cell.length_c   1.000
_cell.angle_alpha   90.00
_cell.angle_beta   90.00
_cell.angle_gamma   90.00
#
_symmetry.space_group_name_H-M   'P 1'
#
loop_
_entity.id
_entity.type
_entity.pdbx_description
1 polymer ?
#
loop_
_entity_poly.entity_id
_entity_poly.type
_entity_poly.pdbx_seq_one_letter_code
_entity_poly.pdbx_strand_id
1 'polypeptide(L)'
;MKNTKRNKTTILPILMIFMIINLPRRTCSVSVVQFIFGDSLSDVGNNNYLTRSLARASLPWYGIDFGNGMPNGRFTNGRTIADIVGDYMGLPRPPAFLDPSLNDDMILENGVNYASGGGGILNETSSLFIELFQGTQEMIRMKIGPESADKFFSQARYVVCMGSNDYINNYLLPVYADSWTYTGDSFTNYVISTLDSQLRLLYALGARKVAFFGLGPMGCIPLQRLMSSDGNCRESTNKLSKGFNKAALQLLNNLTNILPNSSFVFGDAYDYFQDIIDQPGKTWFVSVTQTVLVAPLER
;
A
#
# COMPACT_ATOMS: atom_id res chain seq x y z
N MET A 1 26.50 55.02 64.99
CA MET A 1 26.32 54.53 63.61
C MET A 1 25.96 53.06 63.65
N LYS A 2 24.73 52.70 63.25
CA LYS A 2 24.20 51.33 63.32
C LYS A 2 24.69 50.49 62.13
N ASN A 3 25.24 49.33 62.45
CA ASN A 3 25.56 48.23 61.54
C ASN A 3 24.27 47.63 60.97
N THR A 4 24.22 47.36 59.67
CA THR A 4 23.14 46.54 59.08
C THR A 4 23.74 45.58 58.05
N LYS A 5 23.95 44.33 58.48
CA LYS A 5 24.27 43.20 57.60
C LYS A 5 23.03 42.89 56.75
N ARG A 6 23.19 42.95 55.43
CA ARG A 6 22.16 42.60 54.45
C ARG A 6 22.16 41.08 54.26
N ASN A 7 21.09 40.42 54.66
CA ASN A 7 20.87 38.98 54.45
C ASN A 7 20.78 38.68 52.95
N LYS A 8 21.64 37.76 52.47
CA LYS A 8 21.54 37.14 51.14
C LYS A 8 20.54 36.00 51.23
N THR A 9 19.26 36.29 51.06
CA THR A 9 18.19 35.28 51.10
C THR A 9 18.01 34.66 49.71
N THR A 10 18.57 33.46 49.53
CA THR A 10 17.89 32.26 48.97
C THR A 10 16.93 32.40 47.77
N ILE A 11 17.29 33.12 46.70
CA ILE A 11 16.50 33.13 45.43
C ILE A 11 16.96 32.04 44.43
N LEU A 12 18.15 31.47 44.63
CA LEU A 12 18.75 30.52 43.68
C LEU A 12 18.01 29.16 43.52
N PRO A 13 17.41 28.53 44.55
CA PRO A 13 16.84 27.19 44.36
C PRO A 13 15.50 27.21 43.60
N ILE A 14 14.75 28.30 43.62
CA ILE A 14 13.44 28.40 42.98
C ILE A 14 13.58 28.53 41.45
N LEU A 15 14.59 29.27 40.97
CA LEU A 15 14.88 29.37 39.53
C LEU A 15 15.33 28.04 38.93
N MET A 16 16.06 27.23 39.71
CA MET A 16 16.54 25.91 39.27
C MET A 16 15.40 24.90 39.11
N ILE A 17 14.39 24.96 39.99
CA ILE A 17 13.19 24.11 39.92
C ILE A 17 12.32 24.46 38.70
N PHE A 18 12.19 25.75 38.35
CA PHE A 18 11.45 26.18 37.15
C PHE A 18 12.11 25.77 35.83
N MET A 19 13.45 25.63 35.81
CA MET A 19 14.17 25.15 34.62
C MET A 19 13.99 23.66 34.37
N ILE A 20 13.83 22.85 35.42
CA ILE A 20 13.60 21.39 35.30
C ILE A 20 12.19 21.10 34.75
N ILE A 21 11.20 21.97 35.00
CA ILE A 21 9.82 21.80 34.52
C ILE A 21 9.67 22.17 33.03
N ASN A 22 10.62 22.93 32.46
CA ASN A 22 10.63 23.36 31.06
C ASN A 22 11.59 22.55 30.16
N LEU A 23 12.14 21.43 30.64
CA LEU A 23 12.68 20.44 29.71
C LEU A 23 11.53 20.07 28.76
N PRO A 24 11.69 20.22 27.43
CA PRO A 24 10.69 19.71 26.51
C PRO A 24 10.53 18.24 26.88
N ARG A 25 9.33 17.87 27.36
CA ARG A 25 8.97 16.45 27.40
C ARG A 25 9.28 15.99 25.99
N ARG A 26 10.27 15.12 25.83
CA ARG A 26 10.36 14.28 24.64
C ARG A 26 9.07 13.47 24.70
N THR A 27 7.97 14.05 24.22
CA THR A 27 6.91 13.26 23.65
C THR A 27 7.65 12.43 22.63
N CYS A 28 7.83 11.15 22.95
CA CYS A 28 8.25 10.17 21.97
C CYS A 28 7.16 10.25 20.91
N SER A 29 7.38 11.13 19.91
CA SER A 29 6.50 11.26 18.78
C SER A 29 6.79 9.99 18.01
N VAL A 30 6.03 8.93 18.34
CA VAL A 30 6.03 7.70 17.57
C VAL A 30 5.77 8.14 16.13
N SER A 31 6.78 7.95 15.27
CA SER A 31 6.65 8.26 13.85
C SER A 31 5.47 7.49 13.30
N VAL A 32 4.56 8.19 12.63
CA VAL A 32 3.49 7.51 11.90
C VAL A 32 4.14 6.81 10.72
N VAL A 33 3.96 5.50 10.64
CA VAL A 33 4.46 4.66 9.54
C VAL A 33 3.32 4.15 8.68
N GLN A 34 3.64 3.42 7.62
CA GLN A 34 2.67 2.77 6.76
C GLN A 34 2.92 1.27 6.57
N PHE A 35 1.82 0.52 6.50
CA PHE A 35 1.81 -0.89 6.13
C PHE A 35 1.10 -1.04 4.78
N ILE A 36 1.77 -1.66 3.81
CA ILE A 36 1.30 -1.74 2.43
C ILE A 36 0.98 -3.20 2.08
N PHE A 37 -0.20 -3.41 1.53
CA PHE A 37 -0.72 -4.70 1.07
C PHE A 37 -1.09 -4.54 -0.40
N GLY A 38 -0.65 -5.42 -1.28
CA GLY A 38 -0.97 -5.24 -2.69
C GLY A 38 -0.28 -6.16 -3.66
N ASP A 39 -0.30 -5.75 -4.91
CA ASP A 39 0.31 -6.47 -6.02
C ASP A 39 1.56 -5.75 -6.57
N SER A 40 1.89 -6.00 -7.84
CA SER A 40 3.04 -5.38 -8.52
C SER A 40 2.97 -3.86 -8.55
N LEU A 41 1.79 -3.24 -8.45
CA LEU A 41 1.63 -1.78 -8.43
C LEU A 41 2.16 -1.12 -7.14
N SER A 42 2.44 -1.93 -6.11
CA SER A 42 2.94 -1.48 -4.81
C SER A 42 4.16 -2.27 -4.32
N ASP A 43 4.60 -3.33 -5.00
CA ASP A 43 5.78 -4.12 -4.63
C ASP A 43 7.08 -3.29 -4.74
N VAL A 44 7.94 -3.44 -3.76
CA VAL A 44 9.25 -2.76 -3.63
C VAL A 44 10.42 -3.75 -3.55
N GLY A 45 10.19 -5.02 -3.90
CA GLY A 45 11.21 -6.06 -4.00
C GLY A 45 10.92 -7.37 -3.30
N ASN A 46 9.71 -7.60 -2.77
CA ASN A 46 9.35 -8.89 -2.17
C ASN A 46 9.54 -10.04 -3.17
N ASN A 47 9.13 -9.82 -4.42
CA ASN A 47 9.24 -10.84 -5.46
C ASN A 47 10.68 -11.24 -5.83
N ASN A 48 11.70 -10.44 -5.48
CA ASN A 48 13.09 -10.81 -5.70
C ASN A 48 13.54 -11.97 -4.80
N TYR A 49 12.85 -12.18 -3.68
CA TYR A 49 13.17 -13.20 -2.67
C TYR A 49 12.28 -14.44 -2.76
N LEU A 50 11.26 -14.43 -3.64
CA LEU A 50 10.38 -15.57 -3.88
C LEU A 50 11.01 -16.54 -4.90
N THR A 51 11.43 -17.71 -4.43
CA THR A 51 12.11 -18.74 -5.26
C THR A 51 11.27 -19.23 -6.44
N ARG A 52 9.94 -19.32 -6.26
CA ARG A 52 8.99 -19.79 -7.28
C ARG A 52 8.29 -18.68 -8.06
N SER A 53 8.57 -17.41 -7.77
CA SER A 53 7.92 -16.31 -8.49
C SER A 53 8.55 -16.12 -9.87
N LEU A 54 7.71 -16.13 -10.89
CA LEU A 54 8.06 -15.77 -12.27
C LEU A 54 7.98 -14.25 -12.51
N ALA A 55 7.28 -13.52 -11.64
CA ALA A 55 7.13 -12.08 -11.73
C ALA A 55 8.27 -11.41 -10.95
N ARG A 56 9.40 -11.07 -11.59
CA ARG A 56 10.52 -10.37 -10.95
C ARG A 56 10.84 -9.06 -11.67
N ALA A 57 10.85 -7.96 -10.92
CA ALA A 57 11.23 -6.64 -11.41
C ALA A 57 12.73 -6.37 -11.22
N SER A 58 13.57 -7.21 -11.86
CA SER A 58 15.03 -7.20 -11.70
C SER A 58 15.81 -6.83 -12.97
N LEU A 59 15.12 -6.48 -14.05
CA LEU A 59 15.73 -5.97 -15.28
C LEU A 59 16.16 -4.48 -15.15
N PRO A 60 17.16 -4.00 -15.92
CA PRO A 60 17.80 -2.69 -15.75
C PRO A 60 16.88 -1.47 -15.72
N TRP A 61 15.69 -1.56 -16.33
CA TRP A 61 14.72 -0.47 -16.46
C TRP A 61 13.81 -0.33 -15.25
N TYR A 62 13.70 -1.36 -14.41
CA TYR A 62 12.92 -1.28 -13.18
C TYR A 62 13.68 -0.40 -12.18
N GLY A 63 13.14 0.75 -11.80
CA GLY A 63 13.78 1.67 -10.86
C GLY A 63 14.85 2.61 -11.45
N ILE A 64 15.01 2.69 -12.77
CA ILE A 64 16.02 3.57 -13.43
C ILE A 64 15.90 5.05 -13.06
N ASP A 65 14.69 5.54 -12.77
CA ASP A 65 14.41 6.92 -12.34
C ASP A 65 14.31 7.05 -10.80
N PHE A 66 14.80 6.06 -10.06
CA PHE A 66 14.73 6.03 -8.60
C PHE A 66 16.07 5.69 -7.95
N GLY A 67 16.45 6.46 -6.93
CA GLY A 67 17.67 6.23 -6.16
C GLY A 67 18.93 6.31 -7.04
N ASN A 68 19.68 5.21 -7.11
CA ASN A 68 20.90 5.10 -7.93
C ASN A 68 20.65 4.57 -9.34
N GLY A 69 19.38 4.39 -9.74
CA GLY A 69 19.00 3.90 -11.06
C GLY A 69 19.20 2.39 -11.27
N MET A 70 19.46 1.63 -10.20
CA MET A 70 19.58 0.17 -10.26
C MET A 70 18.22 -0.53 -10.05
N PRO A 71 18.06 -1.76 -10.58
CA PRO A 71 16.91 -2.62 -10.28
C PRO A 71 16.63 -2.73 -8.80
N ASN A 72 15.46 -2.22 -8.39
CA ASN A 72 15.09 -2.10 -6.98
C ASN A 72 13.80 -2.86 -6.63
N GLY A 73 13.33 -3.75 -7.53
CA GLY A 73 12.18 -4.62 -7.27
C GLY A 73 10.81 -3.97 -7.48
N ARG A 74 10.74 -2.70 -7.87
CA ARG A 74 9.49 -2.04 -8.26
C ARG A 74 9.13 -2.34 -9.71
N PHE A 75 7.88 -2.70 -10.01
CA PHE A 75 7.39 -2.96 -11.38
C PHE A 75 7.12 -1.68 -12.18
N THR A 76 8.02 -0.71 -12.07
CA THR A 76 7.99 0.59 -12.74
C THR A 76 9.42 1.12 -12.87
N ASN A 77 9.64 2.12 -13.71
CA ASN A 77 10.90 2.85 -13.80
C ASN A 77 11.20 3.70 -12.56
N GLY A 78 10.21 4.02 -11.74
CA GLY A 78 10.38 4.96 -10.63
C GLY A 78 9.69 4.53 -9.35
N ARG A 79 8.90 5.45 -8.79
CA ARG A 79 8.09 5.26 -7.58
C ARG A 79 6.82 4.49 -7.91
N THR A 80 6.42 3.61 -7.01
CA THR A 80 5.09 2.96 -7.02
C THR A 80 3.99 3.96 -6.62
N ILE A 81 2.72 3.57 -6.80
CA ILE A 81 1.59 4.38 -6.32
C ILE A 81 1.68 4.57 -4.79
N ALA A 82 2.00 3.50 -4.06
CA ALA A 82 2.12 3.57 -2.61
C ALA A 82 3.29 4.45 -2.14
N ASP A 83 4.41 4.48 -2.88
CA ASP A 83 5.50 5.44 -2.61
C ASP A 83 5.03 6.89 -2.78
N ILE A 84 4.30 7.20 -3.86
CA ILE A 84 3.81 8.57 -4.13
C ILE A 84 2.83 9.02 -3.05
N VAL A 85 1.93 8.14 -2.63
CA VAL A 85 0.96 8.40 -1.56
C VAL A 85 1.69 8.64 -0.23
N GLY A 86 2.65 7.77 0.12
CA GLY A 86 3.47 7.92 1.31
C GLY A 86 4.26 9.23 1.32
N ASP A 87 4.92 9.57 0.20
CA ASP A 87 5.65 10.82 0.02
C ASP A 87 4.76 12.04 0.26
N TYR A 88 3.56 12.07 -0.33
CA TYR A 88 2.61 13.17 -0.18
C TYR A 88 2.11 13.32 1.27
N MET A 89 2.03 12.21 2.00
CA MET A 89 1.66 12.18 3.42
C MET A 89 2.84 12.47 4.36
N GLY A 90 4.07 12.63 3.83
CA GLY A 90 5.28 12.80 4.62
C GLY A 90 5.66 11.56 5.43
N LEU A 91 5.26 10.38 4.97
CA LEU A 91 5.54 9.10 5.63
C LEU A 91 6.84 8.49 5.11
N PRO A 92 7.54 7.70 5.95
CA PRO A 92 8.68 6.91 5.49
C PRO A 92 8.24 5.88 4.44
N ARG A 93 9.17 5.52 3.56
CA ARG A 93 8.94 4.44 2.58
C ARG A 93 9.29 3.10 3.23
N PRO A 94 8.32 2.20 3.40
CA PRO A 94 8.57 0.93 4.04
C PRO A 94 9.43 0.01 3.15
N PRO A 95 10.36 -0.76 3.73
CA PRO A 95 11.09 -1.80 3.01
C PRO A 95 10.19 -2.99 2.65
N ALA A 96 10.67 -3.84 1.73
CA ALA A 96 10.05 -5.12 1.43
C ALA A 96 10.11 -6.05 2.66
N PHE A 97 9.01 -6.73 2.98
CA PHE A 97 8.96 -7.69 4.08
C PHE A 97 10.01 -8.80 3.95
N LEU A 98 10.25 -9.29 2.73
CA LEU A 98 11.19 -10.39 2.47
C LEU A 98 12.64 -9.94 2.33
N ASP A 99 12.96 -8.66 2.53
CA ASP A 99 14.34 -8.17 2.53
C ASP A 99 15.10 -8.78 3.73
N PRO A 100 16.22 -9.50 3.51
CA PRO A 100 17.00 -10.11 4.59
C PRO A 100 17.58 -9.12 5.60
N SER A 101 17.65 -7.83 5.26
CA SER A 101 18.11 -6.76 6.15
C SER A 101 17.02 -6.23 7.08
N LEU A 102 15.75 -6.58 6.84
CA LEU A 102 14.62 -6.13 7.65
C LEU A 102 14.76 -6.59 9.10
N ASN A 103 14.59 -5.64 10.02
CA ASN A 103 14.57 -5.89 11.46
C ASN A 103 13.47 -5.05 12.13
N ASP A 104 13.19 -5.39 13.38
CA ASP A 104 12.16 -4.78 14.22
C ASP A 104 12.33 -3.26 14.43
N ASP A 105 13.55 -2.73 14.50
CA ASP A 105 13.79 -1.27 14.55
C ASP A 105 13.39 -0.59 13.23
N MET A 106 13.79 -1.16 12.09
CA MET A 106 13.38 -0.65 10.78
C MET A 106 11.86 -0.65 10.59
N ILE A 107 11.18 -1.67 11.12
CA ILE A 107 9.71 -1.78 11.10
C ILE A 107 9.07 -0.64 11.91
N LEU A 108 9.60 -0.35 13.11
CA LEU A 108 9.11 0.75 13.96
C LEU A 108 9.33 2.12 13.32
N GLU A 109 10.43 2.29 12.58
CA GLU A 109 10.79 3.54 11.94
C GLU A 109 10.06 3.77 10.62
N ASN A 110 9.83 2.71 9.83
CA ASN A 110 9.42 2.84 8.42
C ASN A 110 8.12 2.10 8.07
N GLY A 111 7.66 1.17 8.93
CA GLY A 111 6.59 0.23 8.59
C GLY A 111 7.09 -0.89 7.68
N VAL A 112 6.18 -1.55 6.96
CA VAL A 112 6.49 -2.71 6.11
C VAL A 112 5.64 -2.75 4.85
N ASN A 113 6.25 -3.14 3.74
CA ASN A 113 5.55 -3.44 2.50
C ASN A 113 5.45 -4.95 2.28
N TYR A 114 4.23 -5.48 2.33
CA TYR A 114 3.92 -6.88 2.06
C TYR A 114 3.53 -7.12 0.60
N ALA A 115 3.35 -6.08 -0.23
CA ALA A 115 2.88 -6.23 -1.61
C ALA A 115 3.80 -7.13 -2.44
N SER A 116 3.20 -7.96 -3.30
CA SER A 116 3.92 -8.96 -4.10
C SER A 116 3.34 -9.03 -5.50
N GLY A 117 4.19 -8.91 -6.51
CA GLY A 117 3.80 -9.04 -7.92
C GLY A 117 2.96 -10.30 -8.19
N GLY A 118 1.78 -10.09 -8.76
CA GLY A 118 0.78 -11.15 -9.01
C GLY A 118 -0.25 -11.34 -7.89
N GLY A 119 -0.14 -10.61 -6.78
CA GLY A 119 -1.08 -10.67 -5.67
C GLY A 119 -2.52 -10.32 -6.07
N GLY A 120 -3.47 -11.02 -5.46
CA GLY A 120 -4.91 -10.82 -5.67
C GLY A 120 -5.66 -10.90 -4.35
N ILE A 121 -6.93 -10.50 -4.37
CA ILE A 121 -7.83 -10.55 -3.21
C ILE A 121 -8.21 -12.00 -2.91
N LEU A 122 -8.50 -12.81 -3.93
CA LEU A 122 -8.97 -14.18 -3.80
C LEU A 122 -7.85 -15.21 -3.65
N ASN A 123 -6.64 -14.86 -4.09
CA ASN A 123 -5.51 -15.79 -4.12
C ASN A 123 -4.93 -16.03 -2.72
N GLU A 124 -4.16 -17.10 -2.52
CA GLU A 124 -3.51 -17.39 -1.22
C GLU A 124 -2.61 -16.23 -0.75
N THR A 125 -2.19 -15.37 -1.68
CA THR A 125 -1.39 -14.17 -1.43
C THR A 125 -2.02 -13.21 -0.42
N SER A 126 -3.34 -12.96 -0.47
CA SER A 126 -4.00 -12.03 0.46
C SER A 126 -4.05 -12.58 1.89
N SER A 127 -4.39 -13.87 2.04
CA SER A 127 -4.36 -14.58 3.32
C SER A 127 -2.95 -14.63 3.90
N LEU A 128 -1.94 -14.87 3.06
CA LEU A 128 -0.54 -14.86 3.46
C LEU A 128 -0.12 -13.49 4.00
N PHE A 129 -0.49 -12.38 3.35
CA PHE A 129 -0.10 -11.06 3.86
C PHE A 129 -0.67 -10.74 5.24
N ILE A 130 -1.89 -11.18 5.52
CA ILE A 130 -2.49 -10.99 6.84
C ILE A 130 -1.73 -11.82 7.88
N GLU A 131 -1.38 -13.07 7.56
CA GLU A 131 -0.56 -13.93 8.43
C GLU A 131 0.82 -13.31 8.71
N LEU A 132 1.50 -12.81 7.67
CA LEU A 132 2.79 -12.11 7.80
C LEU A 132 2.67 -10.84 8.65
N PHE A 133 1.57 -10.10 8.49
CA PHE A 133 1.29 -8.93 9.32
C PHE A 133 1.07 -9.33 10.78
N GLN A 134 0.30 -10.38 11.08
CA GLN A 134 0.13 -10.90 12.44
C GLN A 134 1.47 -11.27 13.09
N GLY A 135 2.35 -11.98 12.35
CA GLY A 135 3.70 -12.29 12.83
C GLY A 135 4.53 -11.03 13.13
N THR A 136 4.39 -10.00 12.29
CA THR A 136 5.01 -8.68 12.52
C THR A 136 4.46 -8.02 13.78
N GLN A 137 3.16 -8.09 14.03
CA GLN A 137 2.55 -7.53 15.23
C GLN A 137 3.06 -8.21 16.48
N GLU A 138 3.20 -9.53 16.48
CA GLU A 138 3.72 -10.27 17.63
C GLU A 138 5.18 -9.90 17.92
N MET A 139 6.02 -9.85 16.88
CA MET A 139 7.42 -9.40 16.99
C MET A 139 7.53 -8.00 17.62
N ILE A 140 6.77 -7.03 17.10
CA ILE A 140 6.78 -5.66 17.62
C ILE A 140 6.21 -5.59 19.03
N ARG A 141 5.13 -6.33 19.31
CA ARG A 141 4.52 -6.42 20.65
C ARG A 141 5.49 -6.97 21.68
N MET A 142 6.30 -7.97 21.34
CA MET A 142 7.37 -8.48 22.21
C MET A 142 8.46 -7.42 22.49
N LYS A 143 8.77 -6.57 21.51
CA LYS A 143 9.82 -5.53 21.65
C LYS A 143 9.39 -4.33 22.49
N ILE A 144 8.23 -3.75 22.21
CA ILE A 144 7.81 -2.46 22.80
C ILE A 144 6.67 -2.58 23.82
N GLY A 145 6.18 -3.80 24.05
CA GLY A 145 5.05 -4.10 24.93
C GLY A 145 3.69 -3.88 24.27
N PRO A 146 2.62 -4.48 24.83
CA PRO A 146 1.28 -4.51 24.22
C PRO A 146 0.66 -3.13 24.04
N GLU A 147 0.67 -2.28 25.06
CA GLU A 147 0.04 -0.95 24.99
C GLU A 147 0.70 -0.05 23.93
N SER A 148 2.04 -0.06 23.87
CA SER A 148 2.80 0.70 22.87
C SER A 148 2.58 0.16 21.46
N ALA A 149 2.51 -1.16 21.29
CA ALA A 149 2.25 -1.80 20.01
C ALA A 149 0.83 -1.49 19.51
N ASP A 150 -0.18 -1.58 20.38
CA ASP A 150 -1.57 -1.26 20.03
C ASP A 150 -1.72 0.20 19.59
N LYS A 151 -1.01 1.12 20.27
CA LYS A 151 -0.92 2.52 19.86
C LYS A 151 -0.21 2.68 18.51
N PHE A 152 0.92 2.00 18.30
CA PHE A 152 1.68 2.06 17.06
C PHE A 152 0.86 1.62 15.85
N PHE A 153 0.23 0.44 15.91
CA PHE A 153 -0.60 -0.08 14.81
C PHE A 153 -1.87 0.75 14.60
N SER A 154 -2.56 1.18 15.68
CA SER A 154 -3.75 2.02 15.52
C SER A 154 -3.46 3.41 14.95
N GLN A 155 -2.24 3.93 15.12
CA GLN A 155 -1.82 5.22 14.57
C GLN A 155 -1.21 5.13 13.17
N ALA A 156 -0.86 3.93 12.67
CA ALA A 156 -0.28 3.72 11.36
C ALA A 156 -1.25 4.08 10.21
N ARG A 157 -0.74 4.10 8.98
CA ARG A 157 -1.53 4.16 7.74
C ARG A 157 -1.46 2.83 7.04
N TYR A 158 -2.55 2.43 6.40
CA TYR A 158 -2.65 1.17 5.70
C TYR A 158 -3.01 1.45 4.26
N VAL A 159 -2.23 0.92 3.32
CA VAL A 159 -2.50 1.04 1.89
C VAL A 159 -2.80 -0.34 1.35
N VAL A 160 -3.93 -0.46 0.66
CA VAL A 160 -4.35 -1.69 -0.01
C VAL A 160 -4.49 -1.39 -1.51
N CYS A 161 -3.74 -2.09 -2.36
CA CYS A 161 -3.77 -1.91 -3.81
C CYS A 161 -3.64 -3.28 -4.50
N MET A 162 -4.79 -3.91 -4.75
CA MET A 162 -4.89 -5.22 -5.40
C MET A 162 -6.30 -5.44 -5.95
N GLY A 163 -6.45 -6.45 -6.80
CA GLY A 163 -7.73 -6.89 -7.36
C GLY A 163 -7.66 -7.13 -8.87
N SER A 164 -6.76 -6.44 -9.59
CA SER A 164 -6.63 -6.59 -11.04
C SER A 164 -6.24 -8.01 -11.46
N ASN A 165 -5.40 -8.69 -10.66
CA ASN A 165 -4.97 -10.06 -10.94
C ASN A 165 -6.12 -11.07 -10.84
N ASP A 166 -7.10 -10.86 -9.94
CA ASP A 166 -8.27 -11.73 -9.81
C ASP A 166 -9.12 -11.76 -11.08
N TYR A 167 -9.13 -10.65 -11.83
CA TYR A 167 -9.79 -10.59 -13.14
C TYR A 167 -8.86 -11.04 -14.27
N ILE A 168 -7.71 -10.40 -14.43
CA ILE A 168 -6.86 -10.56 -15.62
C ILE A 168 -6.16 -11.91 -15.65
N ASN A 169 -5.70 -12.40 -14.52
CA ASN A 169 -4.91 -13.63 -14.40
C ASN A 169 -5.73 -14.83 -13.89
N ASN A 170 -7.05 -14.68 -13.75
CA ASN A 170 -7.95 -15.74 -13.34
C ASN A 170 -9.29 -15.67 -14.10
N TYR A 171 -10.25 -14.83 -13.68
CA TYR A 171 -11.62 -14.85 -14.23
C TYR A 171 -11.73 -14.67 -15.76
N LEU A 172 -10.88 -13.82 -16.35
CA LEU A 172 -10.90 -13.55 -17.79
C LEU A 172 -10.13 -14.59 -18.62
N LEU A 173 -9.48 -15.55 -17.98
CA LEU A 173 -8.71 -16.60 -18.64
C LEU A 173 -9.52 -17.91 -18.66
N PRO A 174 -9.85 -18.45 -19.85
CA PRO A 174 -10.73 -19.62 -20.00
C PRO A 174 -10.14 -20.92 -19.43
N VAL A 175 -8.90 -20.92 -18.97
CA VAL A 175 -8.25 -22.10 -18.38
C VAL A 175 -8.58 -22.26 -16.89
N TYR A 176 -9.11 -21.22 -16.23
CA TYR A 176 -9.47 -21.26 -14.82
C TYR A 176 -10.97 -21.49 -14.62
N ALA A 177 -11.33 -22.23 -13.58
CA ALA A 177 -12.71 -22.61 -13.28
C ALA A 177 -13.63 -21.38 -13.14
N ASP A 178 -13.14 -20.30 -12.53
CA ASP A 178 -13.90 -19.09 -12.26
C ASP A 178 -14.52 -18.48 -13.54
N SER A 179 -13.83 -18.61 -14.68
CA SER A 179 -14.29 -18.12 -15.98
C SER A 179 -15.59 -18.79 -16.47
N TRP A 180 -15.85 -20.02 -16.02
CA TRP A 180 -17.04 -20.81 -16.39
C TRP A 180 -18.04 -20.93 -15.23
N THR A 181 -17.59 -20.70 -13.99
CA THR A 181 -18.44 -20.78 -12.79
C THR A 181 -19.23 -19.50 -12.55
N TYR A 182 -18.66 -18.32 -12.88
CA TYR A 182 -19.26 -17.04 -12.53
C TYR A 182 -19.64 -16.19 -13.75
N THR A 183 -20.69 -15.37 -13.61
CA THR A 183 -20.90 -14.20 -14.45
C THR A 183 -20.05 -13.05 -13.92
N GLY A 184 -19.87 -11.98 -14.70
CA GLY A 184 -19.06 -10.83 -14.27
C GLY A 184 -19.56 -10.23 -12.95
N ASP A 185 -20.89 -10.15 -12.78
CA ASP A 185 -21.51 -9.61 -11.57
C ASP A 185 -21.36 -10.57 -10.38
N SER A 186 -21.57 -11.88 -10.57
CA SER A 186 -21.42 -12.85 -9.47
C SER A 186 -19.95 -13.01 -9.05
N PHE A 187 -19.01 -12.93 -9.98
CA PHE A 187 -17.58 -12.90 -9.68
C PHE A 187 -17.21 -11.63 -8.90
N THR A 188 -17.71 -10.45 -9.33
CA THR A 188 -17.48 -9.20 -8.61
C THR A 188 -17.99 -9.28 -7.16
N ASN A 189 -19.19 -9.84 -6.95
CA ASN A 189 -19.73 -10.04 -5.61
C ASN A 189 -18.86 -10.98 -4.76
N TYR A 190 -18.32 -12.04 -5.36
CA TYR A 190 -17.40 -12.95 -4.68
C TYR A 190 -16.12 -12.23 -4.23
N VAL A 191 -15.46 -11.49 -5.12
CA VAL A 191 -14.26 -10.70 -4.79
C VAL A 191 -14.55 -9.68 -3.68
N ILE A 192 -15.68 -8.96 -3.77
CA ILE A 192 -16.06 -7.94 -2.78
C ILE A 192 -16.37 -8.53 -1.41
N SER A 193 -17.03 -9.70 -1.35
CA SER A 193 -17.28 -10.42 -0.09
C SER A 193 -15.98 -10.86 0.60
N THR A 194 -15.01 -11.34 -0.20
CA THR A 194 -13.69 -11.69 0.30
C THR A 194 -12.93 -10.46 0.79
N LEU A 195 -12.99 -9.35 0.04
CA LEU A 195 -12.38 -8.08 0.44
C LEU A 195 -12.99 -7.54 1.75
N ASP A 196 -14.31 -7.61 1.94
CA ASP A 196 -14.96 -7.22 3.19
C ASP A 196 -14.37 -8.00 4.37
N SER A 197 -14.29 -9.33 4.23
CA SER A 197 -13.75 -10.21 5.25
C SER A 197 -12.30 -9.85 5.62
N GLN A 198 -11.46 -9.56 4.62
CA GLN A 198 -10.06 -9.18 4.83
C GLN A 198 -9.91 -7.81 5.48
N LEU A 199 -10.70 -6.81 5.07
CA LEU A 199 -10.65 -5.48 5.67
C LEU A 199 -11.15 -5.49 7.11
N ARG A 200 -12.17 -6.30 7.43
CA ARG A 200 -12.61 -6.53 8.82
C ARG A 200 -11.53 -7.21 9.65
N LEU A 201 -10.82 -8.18 9.09
CA LEU A 201 -9.70 -8.82 9.78
C LEU A 201 -8.56 -7.82 10.03
N LEU A 202 -8.20 -7.00 9.04
CA LEU A 202 -7.19 -5.95 9.22
C LEU A 202 -7.60 -4.93 10.30
N TYR A 203 -8.89 -4.57 10.36
CA TYR A 203 -9.44 -3.76 11.44
C TYR A 203 -9.37 -4.47 12.82
N ALA A 204 -9.70 -5.76 12.88
CA ALA A 204 -9.58 -6.55 14.11
C ALA A 204 -8.13 -6.61 14.61
N LEU A 205 -7.16 -6.56 13.68
CA LEU A 205 -5.73 -6.44 13.94
C LEU A 205 -5.27 -5.02 14.27
N GLY A 206 -6.19 -4.09 14.51
CA GLY A 206 -5.86 -2.75 15.00
C GLY A 206 -5.72 -1.67 13.93
N ALA A 207 -5.89 -1.99 12.64
CA ALA A 207 -5.87 -0.97 11.60
C ALA A 207 -7.06 0.00 11.76
N ARG A 208 -6.79 1.30 11.64
CA ARG A 208 -7.82 2.35 11.77
C ARG A 208 -7.91 3.28 10.58
N LYS A 209 -6.84 3.46 9.81
CA LYS A 209 -6.81 4.40 8.67
C LYS A 209 -6.34 3.66 7.42
N VAL A 210 -7.30 3.21 6.62
CA VAL A 210 -7.06 2.36 5.45
C VAL A 210 -7.41 3.13 4.19
N ALA A 211 -6.46 3.21 3.26
CA ALA A 211 -6.68 3.67 1.90
C ALA A 211 -6.69 2.45 0.98
N PHE A 212 -7.79 2.24 0.27
CA PHE A 212 -7.90 1.18 -0.73
C PHE A 212 -7.98 1.82 -2.13
N PHE A 213 -7.06 1.44 -3.01
CA PHE A 213 -7.01 1.94 -4.39
C PHE A 213 -7.79 1.03 -5.33
N GLY A 214 -8.75 1.60 -6.04
CA GLY A 214 -9.56 0.90 -7.03
C GLY A 214 -8.77 0.48 -8.26
N LEU A 215 -9.42 -0.32 -9.11
CA LEU A 215 -8.85 -0.82 -10.35
C LEU A 215 -8.79 0.29 -11.41
N GLY A 216 -7.69 0.35 -12.15
CA GLY A 216 -7.59 1.17 -13.36
C GLY A 216 -8.42 0.60 -14.53
N PRO A 217 -8.35 1.24 -15.71
CA PRO A 217 -8.99 0.78 -16.94
C PRO A 217 -8.30 -0.48 -17.47
N MET A 218 -8.64 -1.64 -16.88
CA MET A 218 -8.01 -2.93 -17.18
C MET A 218 -8.14 -3.30 -18.66
N GLY A 219 -9.24 -2.94 -19.33
CA GLY A 219 -9.43 -3.19 -20.76
C GLY A 219 -8.46 -2.42 -21.64
N CYS A 220 -7.82 -1.38 -21.13
CA CYS A 220 -6.87 -0.53 -21.84
C CYS A 220 -5.40 -0.90 -21.60
N ILE A 221 -5.10 -1.87 -20.73
CA ILE A 221 -3.72 -2.31 -20.51
C ILE A 221 -3.16 -2.96 -21.78
N PRO A 222 -1.83 -2.95 -21.98
CA PRO A 222 -1.22 -3.46 -23.21
C PRO A 222 -1.64 -4.89 -23.58
N LEU A 223 -1.70 -5.80 -22.60
CA LEU A 223 -2.12 -7.19 -22.83
C LEU A 223 -3.56 -7.29 -23.34
N GLN A 224 -4.51 -6.52 -22.78
CA GLN A 224 -5.91 -6.57 -23.22
C GLN A 224 -6.10 -5.94 -24.60
N ARG A 225 -5.33 -4.90 -24.94
CA ARG A 225 -5.32 -4.32 -26.30
C ARG A 225 -4.75 -5.29 -27.33
N LEU A 226 -3.67 -6.00 -26.98
CA LEU A 226 -3.08 -7.04 -27.84
C LEU A 226 -4.06 -8.18 -28.12
N MET A 227 -4.94 -8.49 -27.16
CA MET A 227 -6.01 -9.49 -27.31
C MET A 227 -7.25 -8.96 -28.02
N SER A 228 -7.32 -7.65 -28.33
CA SER A 228 -8.42 -7.07 -29.12
C SER A 228 -8.12 -7.16 -30.62
N SER A 229 -9.14 -7.36 -31.45
CA SER A 229 -8.97 -7.44 -32.91
C SER A 229 -8.61 -6.10 -33.56
N ASP A 230 -8.86 -4.99 -32.89
CA ASP A 230 -8.67 -3.62 -33.39
C ASP A 230 -7.63 -2.80 -32.59
N GLY A 231 -7.01 -3.40 -31.57
CA GLY A 231 -6.06 -2.72 -30.66
C GLY A 231 -6.69 -1.72 -29.68
N ASN A 232 -8.02 -1.59 -29.67
CA ASN A 232 -8.73 -0.70 -28.75
C ASN A 232 -8.88 -1.30 -27.36
N CYS A 233 -9.33 -0.48 -26.40
CA CYS A 233 -9.68 -0.98 -25.08
C CYS A 233 -10.83 -1.98 -25.16
N ARG A 234 -10.76 -3.03 -24.36
CA ARG A 234 -11.87 -3.99 -24.22
C ARG A 234 -12.91 -3.44 -23.25
N GLU A 235 -14.00 -2.90 -23.78
CA GLU A 235 -15.08 -2.30 -22.96
C GLU A 235 -15.72 -3.29 -21.98
N SER A 236 -15.83 -4.56 -22.35
CA SER A 236 -16.32 -5.61 -21.44
C SER A 236 -15.45 -5.73 -20.19
N THR A 237 -14.13 -5.60 -20.33
CA THR A 237 -13.17 -5.66 -19.22
C THR A 237 -13.21 -4.37 -18.40
N ASN A 238 -13.33 -3.21 -19.05
CA ASN A 238 -13.50 -1.93 -18.36
C ASN A 238 -14.80 -1.85 -17.55
N LYS A 239 -15.88 -2.49 -18.03
CA LYS A 239 -17.14 -2.61 -17.29
C LYS A 239 -16.94 -3.36 -15.96
N LEU A 240 -16.11 -4.40 -15.93
CA LEU A 240 -15.77 -5.13 -14.70
C LEU A 240 -14.99 -4.23 -13.73
N SER A 241 -13.98 -3.47 -14.21
CA SER A 241 -13.27 -2.48 -13.37
C SER A 241 -14.24 -1.51 -12.70
N LYS A 242 -15.15 -0.90 -13.47
CA LYS A 242 -16.13 0.07 -12.97
C LYS A 242 -17.11 -0.57 -11.97
N GLY A 243 -17.58 -1.78 -12.27
CA GLY A 243 -18.46 -2.54 -11.39
C GLY A 243 -17.81 -2.82 -10.03
N PHE A 244 -16.58 -3.33 -10.06
CA PHE A 244 -15.79 -3.57 -8.85
C PHE A 244 -15.54 -2.27 -8.06
N ASN A 245 -15.08 -1.20 -8.71
CA ASN A 245 -14.80 0.08 -8.05
C ASN A 245 -16.03 0.65 -7.35
N LYS A 246 -17.20 0.59 -8.01
CA LYS A 246 -18.47 1.02 -7.41
C LYS A 246 -18.80 0.20 -6.17
N ALA A 247 -18.68 -1.13 -6.24
CA ALA A 247 -18.96 -2.02 -5.12
C ALA A 247 -17.96 -1.84 -3.98
N ALA A 248 -16.66 -1.67 -4.28
CA ALA A 248 -15.61 -1.40 -3.31
C ALA A 248 -15.86 -0.07 -2.59
N LEU A 249 -16.15 1.02 -3.31
CA LEU A 249 -16.49 2.31 -2.70
C LEU A 249 -17.68 2.18 -1.73
N GLN A 250 -18.73 1.46 -2.11
CA GLN A 250 -19.88 1.19 -1.24
C GLN A 250 -19.48 0.41 0.00
N LEU A 251 -18.66 -0.63 -0.15
CA LEU A 251 -18.14 -1.42 0.96
C LEU A 251 -17.33 -0.56 1.94
N LEU A 252 -16.39 0.27 1.47
CA LEU A 252 -15.55 1.11 2.33
C LEU A 252 -16.35 2.18 3.08
N ASN A 253 -17.35 2.77 2.42
CA ASN A 253 -18.28 3.70 3.07
C ASN A 253 -19.07 3.00 4.17
N ASN A 254 -19.55 1.78 3.92
CA ASN A 254 -20.24 0.99 4.94
C ASN A 254 -19.30 0.64 6.11
N LEU A 255 -18.08 0.17 5.84
CA LEU A 255 -17.09 -0.17 6.86
C LEU A 255 -16.75 1.03 7.75
N THR A 256 -16.56 2.21 7.17
CA THR A 256 -16.31 3.45 7.91
C THR A 256 -17.47 3.78 8.88
N ASN A 257 -18.72 3.50 8.50
CA ASN A 257 -19.88 3.79 9.33
C ASN A 257 -20.09 2.78 10.46
N ILE A 258 -19.76 1.50 10.24
CA ILE A 258 -20.04 0.42 11.20
C ILE A 258 -18.85 0.07 12.10
N LEU A 259 -17.61 0.40 11.68
CA LEU A 259 -16.39 0.10 12.43
C LEU A 259 -15.93 1.35 13.18
N PRO A 260 -16.10 1.41 14.52
CA PRO A 260 -15.83 2.62 15.28
C PRO A 260 -14.36 3.03 15.23
N ASN A 261 -14.12 4.34 15.31
CA ASN A 261 -12.78 4.93 15.31
C ASN A 261 -11.93 4.55 14.08
N SER A 262 -12.56 4.23 12.96
CA SER A 262 -11.88 3.88 11.72
C SER A 262 -12.29 4.78 10.56
N SER A 263 -11.44 4.82 9.54
CA SER A 263 -11.69 5.48 8.27
C SER A 263 -11.13 4.62 7.15
N PHE A 264 -12.01 4.25 6.23
CA PHE A 264 -11.69 3.56 5.00
C PHE A 264 -11.95 4.51 3.83
N VAL A 265 -10.91 4.84 3.08
CA VAL A 265 -10.97 5.79 1.97
C VAL A 265 -10.71 5.08 0.66
N PHE A 266 -11.53 5.39 -0.34
CA PHE A 266 -11.35 4.90 -1.71
C PHE A 266 -10.46 5.85 -2.50
N GLY A 267 -9.40 5.31 -3.11
CA GLY A 267 -8.58 6.02 -4.09
C GLY A 267 -9.01 5.64 -5.50
N ASP A 268 -9.56 6.61 -6.25
CA ASP A 268 -9.96 6.38 -7.63
C ASP A 268 -8.76 6.45 -8.58
N ALA A 269 -8.40 5.30 -9.15
CA ALA A 269 -7.41 5.20 -10.19
C ALA A 269 -8.02 5.17 -11.60
N TYR A 270 -9.30 4.82 -11.73
CA TYR A 270 -9.92 4.58 -13.03
C TYR A 270 -10.01 5.87 -13.83
N ASP A 271 -10.70 6.86 -13.29
CA ASP A 271 -10.98 8.12 -14.00
C ASP A 271 -9.68 8.87 -14.30
N TYR A 272 -8.72 8.86 -13.37
CA TYR A 272 -7.41 9.47 -13.57
C TYR A 272 -6.66 8.90 -14.77
N PHE A 273 -6.58 7.57 -14.88
CA PHE A 273 -5.89 6.94 -16.01
C PHE A 273 -6.72 7.01 -17.29
N GLN A 274 -8.05 6.96 -17.20
CA GLN A 274 -8.93 7.11 -18.36
C GLN A 274 -8.79 8.50 -18.98
N ASP A 275 -8.71 9.56 -18.19
CA ASP A 275 -8.47 10.93 -18.68
C ASP A 275 -7.15 11.04 -19.45
N ILE A 276 -6.08 10.40 -18.97
CA ILE A 276 -4.78 10.37 -19.66
C ILE A 276 -4.89 9.63 -21.00
N ILE A 277 -5.63 8.52 -21.03
CA ILE A 277 -5.83 7.71 -22.24
C ILE A 277 -6.64 8.48 -23.29
N ASP A 278 -7.70 9.16 -22.87
CA ASP A 278 -8.60 9.88 -23.78
C ASP A 278 -7.99 11.21 -24.25
N GLN A 279 -7.11 11.82 -23.46
CA GLN A 279 -6.55 13.15 -23.71
C GLN A 279 -5.03 13.20 -23.54
N PRO A 280 -4.25 12.38 -24.26
CA PRO A 280 -2.79 12.30 -24.10
C PRO A 280 -2.12 13.66 -24.34
N GLY A 281 -2.60 14.46 -25.30
CA GLY A 281 -2.06 15.78 -25.63
C GLY A 281 -2.26 16.87 -24.57
N LYS A 282 -3.04 16.63 -23.51
CA LYS A 282 -3.11 17.52 -22.33
C LYS A 282 -2.08 17.17 -21.25
N THR A 283 -1.34 16.08 -21.46
CA THR A 283 -0.28 15.59 -20.58
C THR A 283 1.04 15.59 -21.33
N TRP A 284 2.11 15.16 -20.66
CA TRP A 284 3.42 14.98 -21.28
C TRP A 284 3.56 13.63 -22.01
N PHE A 285 2.52 12.78 -22.02
CA PHE A 285 2.55 11.48 -22.69
C PHE A 285 2.48 11.62 -24.22
N VAL A 286 3.49 11.07 -24.90
CA VAL A 286 3.57 11.03 -26.37
C VAL A 286 2.78 9.83 -26.94
N SER A 287 2.65 8.74 -26.18
CA SER A 287 1.88 7.55 -26.54
C SER A 287 1.28 6.91 -25.30
N VAL A 288 0.02 6.46 -25.43
CA VAL A 288 -0.76 5.78 -24.37
C VAL A 288 -1.25 4.38 -24.79
N THR A 289 -0.89 3.97 -26.01
CA THR A 289 -1.30 2.69 -26.62
C THR A 289 -0.12 1.80 -26.97
N GLN A 290 1.11 2.35 -27.01
CA GLN A 290 2.28 1.58 -27.36
C GLN A 290 2.67 0.67 -26.20
N THR A 291 2.68 -0.62 -26.49
CA THR A 291 3.23 -1.62 -25.58
C THR A 291 4.74 -1.43 -25.49
N VAL A 292 5.24 -0.90 -24.38
CA VAL A 292 6.65 -1.08 -24.02
C VAL A 292 6.74 -2.47 -23.39
N LEU A 293 6.77 -3.50 -24.25
CA LEU A 293 7.16 -4.83 -23.81
C LEU A 293 8.62 -4.70 -23.39
N VAL A 294 8.84 -4.73 -22.09
CA VAL A 294 10.13 -5.17 -21.59
C VAL A 294 10.20 -6.66 -21.89
N ALA A 295 10.50 -7.00 -23.14
CA ALA A 295 10.71 -8.38 -23.54
C ALA A 295 11.83 -8.95 -22.66
N PRO A 296 11.74 -10.22 -22.21
CA PRO A 296 12.94 -10.95 -21.89
C PRO A 296 13.73 -11.03 -23.19
N LEU A 297 14.88 -10.36 -23.22
CA LEU A 297 15.82 -10.49 -24.33
C LEU A 297 16.15 -11.97 -24.49
N GLU A 298 15.95 -12.45 -25.71
CA GLU A 298 16.57 -13.66 -26.24
C GLU A 298 18.02 -13.76 -25.77
N ARG A 299 18.35 -14.89 -25.16
CA ARG A 299 19.62 -15.61 -25.38
C ARG A 299 19.35 -17.10 -25.33
#